data_AF-A0A0S7XWX4-F1
#
_entry.id   AF-A0A0S7XWX4-F1
#
_cell.length_a   1.000
_cell.length_b   1.000
_cell.length_c   1.000
_cell.angle_alpha   90.00
_cell.angle_beta   90.00
_cell.angle_gamma   90.00
#
_symmetry.space_group_name_H-M   'P 1'
#
loop_
_entity.id
_entity.type
_entity.pdbx_description
1 polymer ?
#
loop_
_entity_poly.entity_id
_entity_poly.type
_entity_poly.pdbx_seq_one_letter_code
_entity_poly.pdbx_strand_id
1 'polypeptide(L)'
;MPEQGVALTIYNDNFAVVRESRQMSFEKGVNTKKFTDVASAIDPTSVNFQCLSEPSAISILEQNYEYDLVNTDSLLKRYIDKNVTAIIKGSGADTGRQLTGQLLAALGNNLIVKSEKNDIQILDKNSIEEISLKEMPEDLVTRPTLIWLAHAKEKADYLCRVTYTTGQINWNADYSALLNADETKIDFTGWVTIDNKSGATYK
;
A
#
# COMPACT_ATOMS: atom_id res chain seq x y z
N MET A 1 -10.83 7.15 -27.35
CA MET A 1 -9.95 8.17 -26.74
C MET A 1 -9.27 7.52 -25.54
N PRO A 2 -8.09 7.97 -25.07
CA PRO A 2 -7.56 7.44 -23.82
C PRO A 2 -8.55 7.80 -22.68
N GLU A 3 -9.08 6.78 -22.02
CA GLU A 3 -10.06 6.91 -20.94
C GLU A 3 -9.39 6.61 -19.60
N GLN A 4 -9.96 7.15 -18.52
CA GLN A 4 -9.56 6.79 -17.16
C GLN A 4 -9.95 5.33 -16.88
N GLY A 5 -9.14 4.65 -16.09
CA GLY A 5 -9.45 3.30 -15.64
C GLY A 5 -8.21 2.43 -15.49
N VAL A 6 -8.47 1.20 -15.08
CA VAL A 6 -7.47 0.18 -14.81
C VAL A 6 -7.65 -0.99 -15.80
N ALA A 7 -6.57 -1.37 -16.46
CA ALA A 7 -6.50 -2.58 -17.26
C ALA A 7 -5.49 -3.54 -16.64
N LEU A 8 -5.91 -4.79 -16.47
CA LEU A 8 -5.12 -5.86 -15.86
C LEU A 8 -4.92 -7.00 -16.86
N THR A 9 -3.68 -7.45 -17.03
CA THR A 9 -3.35 -8.65 -17.81
C THR A 9 -2.63 -9.64 -16.91
N ILE A 10 -3.27 -10.78 -16.63
CA ILE A 10 -2.75 -11.80 -15.70
C ILE A 10 -2.07 -12.92 -16.49
N TYR A 11 -0.89 -13.33 -16.06
CA TYR A 11 -0.11 -14.41 -16.63
C TYR A 11 -0.05 -15.59 -15.65
N ASN A 12 0.12 -16.81 -16.18
CA ASN A 12 0.11 -18.03 -15.38
C ASN A 12 1.35 -18.25 -14.49
N ASP A 13 2.34 -17.35 -14.58
CA ASP A 13 3.59 -17.38 -13.80
C ASP A 13 3.53 -16.49 -12.56
N ASN A 14 2.34 -16.37 -11.95
CA ASN A 14 2.10 -15.61 -10.72
C ASN A 14 2.44 -14.11 -10.83
N PHE A 15 2.24 -13.52 -12.01
CA PHE A 15 2.41 -12.08 -12.22
C PHE A 15 1.35 -11.49 -13.14
N ALA A 16 1.13 -10.19 -13.03
CA ALA A 16 0.29 -9.42 -13.94
C ALA A 16 0.95 -8.11 -14.35
N VAL A 17 0.51 -7.58 -15.49
CA VAL A 17 0.78 -6.22 -15.94
C VAL A 17 -0.44 -5.38 -15.62
N VAL A 18 -0.23 -4.31 -14.85
CA VAL A 18 -1.24 -3.30 -14.53
C VAL A 18 -0.98 -2.07 -15.39
N ARG A 19 -2.02 -1.56 -16.05
CA ARG A 19 -2.01 -0.26 -16.72
C ARG A 19 -3.12 0.58 -16.14
N GLU A 20 -2.75 1.68 -15.50
CA GLU A 20 -3.68 2.56 -14.85
C GLU A 20 -3.58 3.97 -15.42
N SER A 21 -4.70 4.55 -15.83
CA SER A 21 -4.76 5.91 -16.36
C SER A 21 -5.60 6.81 -15.44
N ARG A 22 -4.98 7.86 -14.89
CA ARG A 22 -5.61 8.82 -13.96
C ARG A 22 -5.37 10.25 -14.44
N GLN A 23 -6.30 11.16 -14.15
CA GLN A 23 -6.08 12.58 -14.32
C GLN A 23 -5.27 13.12 -13.15
N MET A 24 -4.22 13.87 -13.45
CA MET A 24 -3.29 14.40 -12.46
C MET A 24 -3.07 15.90 -12.71
N SER A 25 -3.33 16.72 -11.70
CA SER A 25 -3.10 18.16 -11.74
C SER A 25 -1.64 18.48 -11.48
N PHE A 26 -1.04 19.35 -12.28
CA PHE A 26 0.32 19.84 -12.09
C PHE A 26 0.34 21.37 -12.05
N GLU A 27 1.21 21.93 -11.19
CA GLU A 27 1.61 23.33 -11.27
C GLU A 27 2.78 23.47 -12.24
N LYS A 28 3.02 24.67 -12.79
CA LYS A 28 4.20 24.92 -13.63
C LYS A 28 5.49 24.76 -12.81
N GLY A 29 6.46 24.03 -13.35
CA GLY A 29 7.74 23.75 -12.69
C GLY A 29 7.76 22.43 -11.93
N VAL A 30 8.48 22.38 -10.81
CA VAL A 30 8.72 21.13 -10.04
C VAL A 30 7.53 20.81 -9.14
N ASN A 31 7.07 19.56 -9.20
CA ASN A 31 5.96 19.03 -8.44
C ASN A 31 6.38 17.74 -7.73
N THR A 32 5.88 17.53 -6.51
CA THR A 32 5.88 16.20 -5.88
C THR A 32 4.50 15.57 -6.04
N LYS A 33 4.41 14.40 -6.68
CA LYS A 33 3.15 13.67 -6.87
C LYS A 33 3.21 12.32 -6.17
N LYS A 34 2.17 12.04 -5.37
CA LYS A 34 1.95 10.74 -4.75
C LYS A 34 0.92 9.97 -5.57
N PHE A 35 1.27 8.76 -5.99
CA PHE A 35 0.39 7.86 -6.70
C PHE A 35 0.14 6.64 -5.82
N THR A 36 -1.00 6.65 -5.14
CA THR A 36 -1.41 5.66 -4.15
C THR A 36 -2.20 4.53 -4.78
N ASP A 37 -2.48 3.51 -3.95
CA ASP A 37 -3.36 2.37 -4.27
C ASP A 37 -2.78 1.48 -5.39
N VAL A 38 -1.44 1.38 -5.42
CA VAL A 38 -0.74 0.41 -6.24
C VAL A 38 -0.64 -0.94 -5.52
N ALA A 39 -0.37 -2.00 -6.28
CA ALA A 39 -0.17 -3.33 -5.71
C ALA A 39 0.95 -3.34 -4.66
N SER A 40 0.75 -4.05 -3.55
CA SER A 40 1.79 -4.25 -2.54
C SER A 40 2.92 -5.14 -3.05
N ALA A 41 2.58 -6.08 -3.94
CA ALA A 41 3.53 -6.95 -4.64
C ALA A 41 4.04 -6.35 -5.96
N ILE A 42 3.99 -5.03 -6.12
CA ILE A 42 4.55 -4.31 -7.27
C ILE A 42 6.06 -4.59 -7.40
N ASP A 43 6.52 -4.77 -8.63
CA ASP A 43 7.93 -4.66 -8.96
C ASP A 43 8.26 -3.18 -9.25
N PRO A 44 8.94 -2.47 -8.33
CA PRO A 44 9.22 -1.05 -8.50
C PRO A 44 10.12 -0.75 -9.71
N THR A 45 10.90 -1.71 -10.19
CA THR A 45 11.80 -1.55 -11.34
C THR A 45 11.05 -1.55 -12.68
N SER A 46 9.82 -2.07 -12.68
CA SER A 46 8.96 -2.16 -13.87
C SER A 46 8.13 -0.89 -14.14
N VAL A 47 8.12 0.06 -13.19
CA VAL A 47 7.23 1.22 -13.20
C VAL A 47 7.58 2.17 -14.35
N ASN A 48 6.62 2.41 -15.22
CA ASN A 48 6.71 3.33 -16.33
C ASN A 48 5.59 4.38 -16.27
N PHE A 49 5.96 5.66 -16.31
CA PHE A 49 5.03 6.78 -16.35
C PHE A 49 4.97 7.38 -17.77
N GLN A 50 3.76 7.73 -18.22
CA GLN A 50 3.52 8.41 -19.49
C GLN A 50 2.44 9.48 -19.35
N CYS A 51 2.64 10.66 -19.95
CA CYS A 51 1.58 11.63 -20.15
C CYS A 51 0.86 11.34 -21.47
N LEU A 52 -0.42 10.94 -21.41
CA LEU A 52 -1.20 10.57 -22.59
C LEU A 52 -1.79 11.79 -23.31
N SER A 53 -2.20 12.82 -22.56
CA SER A 53 -2.80 14.03 -23.16
C SER A 53 -1.76 14.92 -23.83
N GLU A 54 -0.54 14.97 -23.30
CA GLU A 54 0.58 15.72 -23.89
C GLU A 54 1.94 15.06 -23.54
N PRO A 55 2.48 14.18 -24.42
CA PRO A 55 3.64 13.34 -24.10
C PRO A 55 4.91 14.05 -23.63
N SER A 56 5.08 15.33 -23.97
CA SER A 56 6.27 16.11 -23.59
C SER A 56 6.01 17.13 -22.49
N ALA A 57 4.80 17.19 -21.91
CA ALA A 57 4.44 18.17 -20.90
C ALA A 57 5.09 17.91 -19.53
N ILE A 58 5.27 16.63 -19.20
CA ILE A 58 5.74 16.16 -17.89
C ILE A 58 7.04 15.40 -18.06
N SER A 59 8.06 15.74 -17.27
CA SER A 59 9.31 14.99 -17.17
C SER A 59 9.48 14.49 -15.74
N ILE A 60 9.66 13.18 -15.57
CA ILE A 60 9.98 12.58 -14.26
C ILE A 60 11.47 12.83 -13.98
N LEU A 61 11.75 13.54 -12.89
CA LEU A 61 13.08 13.81 -12.40
C LEU A 61 13.55 12.72 -11.43
N GLU A 62 12.65 12.29 -10.54
CA GLU A 62 12.90 11.23 -9.56
C GLU A 62 11.67 10.33 -9.40
N GLN A 63 11.92 9.06 -9.10
CA GLN A 63 10.90 8.06 -8.81
C GLN A 63 11.32 7.26 -7.59
N ASN A 64 10.48 7.30 -6.56
CA ASN A 64 10.66 6.57 -5.32
C ASN A 64 9.44 5.67 -5.07
N TYR A 65 9.67 4.48 -4.52
CA TYR A 65 8.62 3.58 -4.07
C TYR A 65 8.67 3.45 -2.55
N GLU A 66 7.64 3.95 -1.88
CA GLU A 66 7.47 3.83 -0.44
C GLU A 66 6.66 2.57 -0.13
N TYR A 67 7.35 1.58 0.44
CA TYR A 67 6.82 0.24 0.71
C TYR A 67 6.72 -0.10 2.20
N ASP A 68 7.17 0.78 3.10
CA ASP A 68 7.08 0.58 4.55
C ASP A 68 5.64 0.76 5.02
N LEU A 69 4.83 -0.26 4.73
CA LEU A 69 3.48 -0.39 5.20
C LEU A 69 3.50 -0.34 6.71
N VAL A 70 2.68 0.54 7.26
CA VAL A 70 2.53 0.74 8.71
C VAL A 70 2.30 -0.61 9.38
N ASN A 71 3.33 -1.08 10.07
CA ASN A 71 3.21 -2.12 11.08
C ASN A 71 3.40 -1.46 12.44
N THR A 72 3.05 -2.17 13.52
CA THR A 72 3.14 -1.62 14.87
C THR A 72 4.55 -1.08 15.17
N ASP A 73 5.61 -1.74 14.68
CA ASP A 73 6.98 -1.31 14.92
C ASP A 73 7.39 -0.06 14.13
N SER A 74 7.03 0.05 12.84
CA SER A 74 7.31 1.24 12.02
C SER A 74 6.50 2.44 12.51
N LEU A 75 5.27 2.22 12.97
CA LEU A 75 4.47 3.25 13.63
C LEU A 75 5.15 3.72 14.91
N LEU A 76 5.48 2.82 15.84
CA LEU A 76 6.11 3.17 17.11
C LEU A 76 7.45 3.91 16.92
N LYS A 77 8.26 3.55 15.92
CA LYS A 77 9.49 4.27 15.59
C LYS A 77 9.24 5.74 15.23
N ARG A 78 8.14 6.07 14.55
CA ARG A 78 7.75 7.46 14.21
C ARG A 78 7.17 8.24 15.41
N TYR A 79 6.89 7.56 16.51
CA TYR A 79 6.48 8.15 17.78
C TYR A 79 7.60 8.22 18.81
N ILE A 80 8.85 7.90 18.44
CA ILE A 80 10.00 8.24 19.28
C ILE A 80 9.98 9.76 19.51
N ASP A 81 10.21 10.16 20.76
CA ASP A 81 10.10 11.51 21.30
C ASP A 81 8.69 12.11 21.32
N LYS A 82 7.64 11.33 20.98
CA LYS A 82 6.23 11.73 21.08
C LYS A 82 5.53 11.06 22.26
N ASN A 83 4.41 11.64 22.68
CA ASN A 83 3.59 11.09 23.75
C ASN A 83 2.77 9.88 23.27
N VAL A 84 2.81 8.81 24.07
CA VAL A 84 2.05 7.58 23.88
C VAL A 84 1.33 7.20 25.17
N THR A 85 0.20 6.51 25.04
CA THR A 85 -0.54 5.94 26.17
C THR A 85 -0.56 4.42 26.02
N ALA A 86 -0.04 3.70 27.02
CA ALA A 86 -0.07 2.24 27.07
C ALA A 86 -1.03 1.78 28.17
N ILE A 87 -1.92 0.84 27.84
CA ILE A 87 -2.77 0.14 28.80
C ILE A 87 -2.10 -1.19 29.12
N ILE A 88 -1.67 -1.37 30.37
CA ILE A 88 -0.92 -2.54 30.82
C ILE A 88 -1.88 -3.50 31.51
N LYS A 89 -1.82 -4.77 31.10
CA LYS A 89 -2.57 -5.90 31.67
C LYS A 89 -2.40 -5.94 33.18
N GLY A 90 -3.51 -6.08 33.88
CA GLY A 90 -3.51 -6.49 35.28
C GLY A 90 -3.20 -7.99 35.41
N SER A 91 -2.85 -8.42 36.61
CA SER A 91 -2.69 -9.83 36.95
C SER A 91 -3.45 -10.17 38.23
N GLY A 92 -4.30 -11.21 38.18
CA GLY A 92 -5.08 -11.64 39.34
C GLY A 92 -6.14 -10.62 39.76
N ALA A 93 -6.02 -10.06 40.96
CA ALA A 93 -6.93 -9.03 41.48
C ALA A 93 -6.55 -7.60 41.03
N ASP A 94 -5.42 -7.42 40.34
CA ASP A 94 -5.02 -6.14 39.78
C ASP A 94 -5.81 -5.87 38.49
N THR A 95 -6.43 -4.69 38.41
CA THR A 95 -7.23 -4.25 37.26
C THR A 95 -6.37 -3.75 36.10
N GLY A 96 -5.04 -3.73 36.26
CA GLY A 96 -4.13 -3.15 35.29
C GLY A 96 -3.98 -1.65 35.50
N ARG A 97 -3.13 -1.03 34.68
CA ARG A 97 -2.82 0.40 34.81
C ARG A 97 -2.60 1.07 33.46
N GLN A 98 -2.94 2.34 33.39
CA GLN A 98 -2.62 3.21 32.25
C GLN A 98 -1.30 3.94 32.52
N LEU A 99 -0.41 3.93 31.53
CA LEU A 99 0.81 4.73 31.52
C LEU A 99 0.78 5.72 30.36
N THR A 100 0.90 7.01 30.66
CA THR A 100 1.07 8.07 29.67
C THR A 100 2.48 8.66 29.79
N GLY A 101 3.16 8.86 28.67
CA GLY A 101 4.49 9.44 28.67
C GLY A 101 5.13 9.52 27.28
N GLN A 102 6.35 10.04 27.22
CA GLN A 102 7.12 10.15 25.99
C GLN A 102 7.78 8.81 25.65
N LEU A 103 7.57 8.31 24.44
CA LEU A 103 8.25 7.09 23.96
C LEU A 103 9.70 7.43 23.61
N LEU A 104 10.66 6.85 24.33
CA LEU A 104 12.09 7.04 24.07
C LEU A 104 12.64 6.00 23.08
N ALA A 105 12.09 4.78 23.11
CA ALA A 105 12.51 3.71 22.21
C ALA A 105 11.45 2.60 22.09
N ALA A 106 11.40 1.95 20.94
CA ALA A 106 10.66 0.71 20.70
C ALA A 106 11.63 -0.31 20.07
N LEU A 107 12.19 -1.19 20.90
CA LEU A 107 13.25 -2.11 20.50
C LEU A 107 12.87 -3.55 20.84
N GLY A 108 12.81 -4.41 19.81
CA GLY A 108 12.37 -5.80 19.97
C GLY A 108 11.01 -5.87 20.65
N ASN A 109 10.92 -6.56 21.79
CA ASN A 109 9.70 -6.74 22.55
C ASN A 109 9.46 -5.66 23.64
N ASN A 110 10.31 -4.63 23.72
CA ASN A 110 10.25 -3.64 24.80
C ASN A 110 9.91 -2.24 24.28
N LEU A 111 9.14 -1.49 25.09
CA LEU A 111 8.95 -0.04 24.95
C LEU A 111 9.61 0.67 26.12
N ILE A 112 10.37 1.72 25.84
CA ILE A 112 10.94 2.60 26.87
C ILE A 112 10.13 3.88 26.88
N VAL A 113 9.41 4.14 27.97
CA VAL A 113 8.53 5.30 28.13
C VAL A 113 8.99 6.14 29.30
N LYS A 114 9.20 7.43 29.06
CA LYS A 114 9.42 8.43 30.11
C LYS A 114 8.06 8.97 30.56
N SER A 115 7.66 8.60 31.77
CA SER A 115 6.40 9.06 32.35
C SER A 115 6.41 10.57 32.62
N GLU A 116 5.22 11.16 32.79
CA GLU A 116 5.07 12.58 33.18
C GLU A 116 5.77 12.93 34.51
N LYS A 117 6.02 11.93 35.37
CA LYS A 117 6.77 12.08 36.63
C LYS A 117 8.29 12.07 36.46
N ASN A 118 8.79 12.06 35.22
CA ASN A 118 10.19 11.89 34.83
C ASN A 118 10.82 10.50 35.12
N ASP A 119 10.04 9.52 35.58
CA ASP A 119 10.52 8.15 35.70
C ASP A 119 10.59 7.45 34.34
N ILE A 120 11.65 6.69 34.09
CA ILE A 120 11.81 5.84 32.90
C ILE A 120 11.26 4.45 33.22
N GLN A 121 10.31 3.99 32.41
CA GLN A 121 9.71 2.67 32.53
C GLN A 121 9.99 1.84 31.27
N ILE A 122 10.38 0.58 31.47
CA ILE A 122 10.54 -0.40 30.40
C ILE A 122 9.34 -1.32 30.46
N LEU A 123 8.56 -1.36 29.38
CA LEU A 123 7.34 -2.17 29.25
C LEU A 123 7.58 -3.33 28.28
N ASP A 124 7.20 -4.54 28.68
CA ASP A 124 7.12 -5.68 27.79
C ASP A 124 5.84 -5.57 26.94
N LYS A 125 5.95 -5.58 25.61
CA LYS A 125 4.80 -5.48 24.69
C LYS A 125 3.73 -6.55 24.92
N ASN A 126 4.09 -7.74 25.41
CA ASN A 126 3.12 -8.81 25.72
C ASN A 126 2.22 -8.47 26.92
N SER A 127 2.72 -7.63 27.83
CA SER A 127 1.98 -7.11 28.98
C SER A 127 1.07 -5.94 28.62
N ILE A 128 1.15 -5.42 27.40
CA ILE A 128 0.32 -4.31 26.94
C ILE A 128 -0.94 -4.87 26.28
N GLU A 129 -2.10 -4.33 26.66
CA GLU A 129 -3.39 -4.60 26.00
C GLU A 129 -3.59 -3.69 24.79
N GLU A 130 -3.27 -2.41 24.97
CA GLU A 130 -3.50 -1.37 23.96
C GLU A 130 -2.41 -0.30 24.01
N ILE A 131 -2.03 0.20 22.84
CA ILE A 131 -1.24 1.43 22.70
C ILE A 131 -2.09 2.45 21.95
N SER A 132 -2.42 3.54 22.63
CA SER A 132 -3.15 4.66 22.06
C SER A 132 -2.19 5.79 21.69
N LEU A 133 -2.32 6.27 20.45
CA LEU A 133 -1.50 7.29 19.83
C LEU A 133 -2.41 8.46 19.41
N LYS A 134 -2.14 9.68 19.89
CA LYS A 134 -3.08 10.80 19.75
C LYS A 134 -3.19 11.37 18.33
N GLU A 135 -2.08 11.44 17.59
CA GLU A 135 -2.01 12.13 16.30
C GLU A 135 -1.33 11.25 15.26
N MET A 136 -1.99 10.94 14.16
CA MET A 136 -1.38 10.20 13.05
C MET A 136 -0.18 11.00 12.50
N PRO A 137 1.01 10.40 12.29
CA PRO A 137 2.13 11.11 11.67
C PRO A 137 1.74 11.61 10.27
N GLU A 138 2.04 12.87 9.95
CA GLU A 138 1.67 13.49 8.65
C GLU A 138 2.32 12.78 7.44
N ASP A 139 3.45 12.10 7.66
CA ASP A 139 4.23 11.39 6.67
C ASP A 139 3.93 9.88 6.61
N LEU A 140 2.85 9.43 7.26
CA LEU A 140 2.50 8.02 7.33
C LEU A 140 1.98 7.50 5.98
N VAL A 141 2.78 6.63 5.35
CA VAL A 141 2.37 5.90 4.14
C VAL A 141 1.72 4.59 4.57
N THR A 142 0.39 4.60 4.70
CA THR A 142 -0.41 3.44 5.13
C THR A 142 -0.61 2.39 4.05
N ARG A 143 -0.22 2.69 2.82
CA ARG A 143 -0.44 1.87 1.63
C ARG A 143 0.70 2.08 0.62
N PRO A 144 1.03 1.09 -0.22
CA PRO A 144 2.08 1.22 -1.21
C PRO A 144 1.88 2.48 -2.04
N THR A 145 2.92 3.30 -2.15
CA THR A 145 2.83 4.61 -2.81
C THR A 145 4.05 4.87 -3.67
N LEU A 146 3.83 5.25 -4.93
CA LEU A 146 4.87 5.79 -5.79
C LEU A 146 4.94 7.31 -5.58
N ILE A 147 6.14 7.83 -5.36
CA ILE A 147 6.39 9.26 -5.21
C ILE A 147 7.27 9.71 -6.37
N TRP A 148 6.75 10.66 -7.15
CA TRP A 148 7.48 11.27 -8.26
C TRP A 148 7.83 12.72 -7.95
N LEU A 149 9.08 13.08 -8.22
CA LEU A 149 9.46 14.44 -8.48
C LEU A 149 9.34 14.66 -9.99
N ALA A 150 8.43 15.55 -10.41
CA ALA A 150 8.13 15.76 -11.82
C ALA A 150 8.20 17.24 -12.18
N HIS A 151 8.77 17.57 -13.33
CA HIS A 151 8.72 18.91 -13.90
C HIS A 151 7.61 19.01 -14.93
N ALA A 152 6.70 19.97 -14.76
CA ALA A 152 5.65 20.27 -15.72
C ALA A 152 5.92 21.60 -16.44
N LYS A 153 5.71 21.63 -17.77
CA LYS A 153 5.91 22.85 -18.58
C LYS A 153 4.92 23.96 -18.24
N GLU A 154 3.67 23.59 -18.00
CA GLU A 154 2.57 24.51 -17.70
C GLU A 154 1.68 23.94 -16.59
N LYS A 155 0.86 24.82 -16.00
CA LYS A 155 -0.17 24.42 -15.04
C LYS A 155 -1.37 23.85 -15.80
N ALA A 156 -1.64 22.57 -15.64
CA ALA A 156 -2.80 21.90 -16.26
C ALA A 156 -3.09 20.54 -15.61
N ASP A 157 -4.25 19.99 -15.95
CA ASP A 157 -4.59 18.60 -15.67
C ASP A 157 -4.20 17.73 -16.87
N TYR A 158 -3.37 16.72 -16.60
CA TYR A 158 -2.92 15.77 -17.62
C TYR A 158 -3.52 14.40 -17.37
N LEU A 159 -3.93 13.71 -18.44
CA LEU A 159 -4.23 12.29 -18.36
C LEU A 159 -2.92 11.53 -18.39
N CYS A 160 -2.55 10.92 -17.27
CA CYS A 160 -1.30 10.20 -17.12
C CYS A 160 -1.57 8.70 -16.99
N ARG A 161 -0.68 7.89 -17.55
CA ARG A 161 -0.68 6.44 -17.45
C ARG A 161 0.52 5.96 -16.67
N VAL A 162 0.28 5.01 -15.79
CA VAL A 162 1.28 4.27 -15.04
C VAL A 162 1.15 2.82 -15.45
N THR A 163 2.24 2.21 -15.88
CA THR A 163 2.33 0.78 -16.20
C THR A 163 3.32 0.14 -15.25
N TYR A 164 2.97 -0.99 -14.66
CA TYR A 164 3.88 -1.74 -13.78
C TYR A 164 3.51 -3.22 -13.79
N THR A 165 4.45 -4.06 -13.38
CA THR A 165 4.21 -5.47 -13.07
C THR A 165 4.02 -5.68 -11.59
N THR A 166 3.20 -6.66 -11.24
CA THR A 166 2.98 -7.10 -9.86
C THR A 166 2.99 -8.61 -9.80
N GLY A 167 3.52 -9.16 -8.71
CA GLY A 167 3.40 -10.58 -8.41
C GLY A 167 2.08 -10.91 -7.68
N GLN A 168 2.00 -12.16 -7.22
CA GLN A 168 0.94 -12.67 -6.34
C GLN A 168 -0.46 -12.58 -6.94
N ILE A 169 -0.57 -12.79 -8.25
CA ILE A 169 -1.85 -12.87 -8.94
C ILE A 169 -1.76 -13.93 -10.01
N ASN A 170 -2.76 -14.81 -10.04
CA ASN A 170 -2.80 -15.93 -10.98
C ASN A 170 -4.21 -16.17 -11.47
N TRP A 171 -4.35 -16.88 -12.58
CA TRP A 171 -5.63 -17.35 -13.07
C TRP A 171 -5.52 -18.77 -13.61
N ASN A 172 -6.65 -19.48 -13.59
CA ASN A 172 -6.81 -20.73 -14.30
C ASN A 172 -8.19 -20.78 -14.93
N ALA A 173 -8.29 -21.50 -16.04
CA ALA A 173 -9.57 -21.83 -16.64
C ALA A 173 -9.72 -23.34 -16.69
N ASP A 174 -10.89 -23.80 -16.25
CA ASP A 174 -11.27 -25.20 -16.40
C ASP A 174 -12.44 -25.28 -17.38
N TYR A 175 -12.43 -26.34 -18.17
CA TYR A 175 -13.40 -26.55 -19.23
C TYR A 175 -13.99 -27.95 -19.09
N SER A 176 -15.31 -28.05 -19.26
CA SER A 176 -16.05 -29.30 -19.30
C SER A 176 -16.84 -29.38 -20.59
N ALA A 177 -16.74 -30.52 -21.25
CA ALA A 177 -17.47 -30.78 -22.48
C ALA A 177 -18.29 -32.06 -22.32
N LEU A 178 -19.58 -31.99 -22.66
CA LEU A 178 -20.50 -33.12 -22.61
C LEU A 178 -21.02 -33.41 -24.01
N LEU A 179 -20.79 -34.63 -24.50
CA LEU A 179 -21.40 -35.12 -25.73
C LEU A 179 -22.84 -35.58 -25.46
N ASN A 180 -23.73 -35.37 -26.44
CA ASN A 180 -25.05 -35.99 -26.40
C ASN A 180 -24.96 -37.49 -26.76
N ALA A 181 -26.04 -38.23 -26.51
CA ALA A 181 -26.05 -39.70 -26.60
C ALA A 181 -25.73 -40.27 -27.99
N ASP A 182 -25.94 -39.50 -29.06
CA ASP A 182 -25.63 -39.90 -30.44
C ASP A 182 -24.27 -39.35 -30.93
N GLU A 183 -23.52 -38.70 -30.06
CA GLU A 183 -22.19 -38.11 -30.33
C GLU A 183 -22.16 -37.04 -31.44
N THR A 184 -23.30 -36.41 -31.75
CA THR A 184 -23.39 -35.38 -32.82
C THR A 184 -23.34 -33.94 -32.32
N LYS A 185 -23.51 -33.70 -31.02
CA LYS A 185 -23.53 -32.37 -30.39
C LYS A 185 -22.68 -32.35 -29.12
N ILE A 186 -22.08 -31.20 -28.86
CA ILE A 186 -21.27 -30.94 -27.66
C ILE A 186 -21.87 -29.75 -26.91
N ASP A 187 -22.04 -29.90 -25.61
CA ASP A 187 -22.26 -28.79 -24.68
C ASP A 187 -20.92 -28.47 -24.01
N PHE A 188 -20.53 -27.21 -24.01
CA PHE A 188 -19.24 -26.76 -23.53
C PHE A 188 -19.41 -25.66 -22.50
N THR A 189 -18.92 -25.93 -21.28
CA THR A 189 -18.91 -24.97 -20.18
C THR A 189 -17.47 -24.68 -19.79
N GLY A 190 -17.15 -23.42 -19.56
CA GLY A 190 -15.86 -23.01 -19.01
C GLY A 190 -16.07 -22.07 -17.82
N TRP A 191 -15.22 -22.20 -16.80
CA TRP A 191 -15.12 -21.22 -15.73
C TRP A 191 -13.69 -20.72 -15.59
N VAL A 192 -13.56 -19.45 -15.20
CA VAL A 192 -12.28 -18.81 -14.94
C VAL A 192 -12.21 -18.50 -13.45
N THR A 193 -11.13 -18.92 -12.82
CA THR A 193 -10.80 -18.56 -11.43
C THR A 193 -9.62 -17.62 -11.44
N ILE A 194 -9.72 -16.52 -10.69
CA ILE A 194 -8.64 -15.55 -10.48
C ILE A 194 -8.33 -15.53 -8.98
N ASP A 195 -7.07 -15.81 -8.62
CA ASP A 195 -6.55 -15.66 -7.26
C ASP A 195 -5.71 -14.38 -7.19
N ASN A 196 -6.23 -13.34 -6.55
CA ASN A 196 -5.55 -12.07 -6.40
C ASN A 196 -5.09 -11.87 -4.94
N LYS A 197 -3.77 -11.94 -4.75
CA LYS A 197 -3.06 -11.66 -3.50
C LYS A 197 -2.05 -10.51 -3.67
N SER A 198 -2.16 -9.71 -4.73
CA SER A 198 -1.22 -8.62 -5.04
C SER A 198 -1.25 -7.47 -4.02
N GLY A 199 -2.25 -7.44 -3.15
CA GLY A 199 -2.48 -6.37 -2.19
C GLY A 199 -3.10 -5.11 -2.79
N ALA A 200 -3.63 -5.18 -4.02
CA ALA A 200 -4.44 -4.13 -4.63
C ALA A 200 -5.76 -4.68 -5.17
N THR A 201 -6.73 -3.77 -5.27
CA THR A 201 -8.01 -4.02 -5.96
C THR A 201 -8.00 -3.26 -7.28
N TYR A 202 -8.41 -3.91 -8.36
CA TYR A 202 -8.49 -3.32 -9.69
C TYR A 202 -9.96 -3.12 -10.04
N LYS A 203 -10.39 -1.86 -10.25
CA LYS A 203 -11.77 -1.47 -10.56
C LYS A 203 -11.80 -0.48 -11.72
#